data_AF-A0A438FDJ5-F1
#
_entry.id   AF-A0A438FDJ5-F1
#
_cell.length_a   1.000
_cell.length_b   1.000
_cell.length_c   1.000
_cell.angle_alpha   90.00
_cell.angle_beta   90.00
_cell.angle_gamma   90.00
#
_symmetry.space_group_name_H-M   'P 1'
#
loop_
_entity.id
_entity.type
_entity.pdbx_description
1 polymer ?
#
loop_
_entity_poly.entity_id
_entity_poly.type
_entity_poly.pdbx_seq_one_letter_code
_entity_poly.pdbx_strand_id
1 'polypeptide(L)'
;MEMKQLNLVALSFAFITILIYAWRVLNWMWLRPKRLERCLKQQGLAGNSYRLLYGDFKEMSMMIKEATSRPISFSDDILQRVAPFHYHSIKKYGKHMDF
;
A
#
# COMPACT_ATOMS: atom_id res chain seq x y z
N MET A 1 21.67 -33.10 32.78
CA MET A 1 20.91 -31.90 33.21
C MET A 1 21.33 -30.69 32.37
N GLU A 2 22.65 -30.48 32.22
CA GLU A 2 23.34 -29.53 31.32
C GLU A 2 22.70 -29.36 29.91
N MET A 3 22.55 -30.45 29.14
CA MET A 3 22.02 -30.38 27.76
C MET A 3 20.58 -29.86 27.67
N LYS A 4 19.74 -30.16 28.67
CA LYS A 4 18.35 -29.66 28.71
C LYS A 4 18.33 -28.15 28.98
N GLN A 5 19.25 -27.66 29.83
CA GLN A 5 19.38 -26.23 30.13
C GLN A 5 19.90 -25.44 28.92
N LEU A 6 20.92 -25.94 28.21
CA LEU A 6 21.42 -25.30 26.99
C LEU A 6 20.34 -25.19 25.90
N ASN A 7 19.54 -26.25 25.72
CA ASN A 7 18.44 -26.23 24.75
C ASN A 7 17.33 -25.22 25.14
N LEU A 8 17.00 -25.11 26.43
CA LEU A 8 16.03 -24.12 26.93
C LEU A 8 16.51 -22.69 26.68
N VAL A 9 17.81 -22.42 26.89
CA VAL A 9 18.42 -21.12 26.61
C VAL A 9 18.39 -20.84 25.10
N ALA A 10 18.78 -21.79 24.25
CA ALA A 10 18.74 -21.60 22.80
C ALA A 10 17.30 -21.32 22.29
N LEU A 11 16.31 -22.02 22.83
CA LEU A 11 14.89 -21.81 22.49
C LEU A 11 14.39 -20.43 22.93
N SER A 12 14.82 -19.92 24.08
CA SER A 12 14.41 -18.59 24.54
C SER A 12 14.99 -17.49 23.66
N PHE A 13 16.26 -17.59 23.26
CA PHE A 13 16.88 -16.67 22.29
C PHE A 13 16.17 -16.72 20.93
N ALA A 14 15.88 -17.92 20.41
CA ALA A 14 15.13 -18.09 19.18
C ALA A 14 13.74 -17.42 19.27
N PHE A 15 13.03 -17.60 20.39
CA PHE A 15 11.73 -16.98 20.60
C PHE A 15 11.80 -15.44 20.65
N ILE A 16 12.77 -14.89 21.38
CA ILE A 16 12.98 -13.44 21.48
C ILE A 16 13.29 -12.84 20.10
N THR A 17 14.15 -13.50 19.31
CA THR A 17 14.47 -13.02 17.96
C THR A 17 13.23 -13.01 17.06
N ILE A 18 12.41 -14.06 17.08
CA ILE A 18 11.14 -14.12 16.33
C ILE A 18 10.21 -12.97 16.75
N LEU A 19 10.08 -12.69 18.05
CA LEU A 19 9.25 -11.59 18.54
C LEU A 19 9.75 -10.23 18.05
N ILE A 20 11.07 -9.99 18.04
CA ILE A 20 11.67 -8.76 17.53
C ILE A 20 11.36 -8.59 16.03
N TYR A 21 11.51 -9.65 15.24
CA TYR A 21 11.19 -9.60 13.82
C TYR A 21 9.70 -9.39 13.57
N ALA A 22 8.82 -10.08 14.31
CA ALA A 22 7.38 -9.89 14.22
C ALA A 22 6.98 -8.44 14.54
N TRP A 23 7.57 -7.85 15.59
CA TRP A 23 7.35 -6.45 15.94
C TRP A 23 7.85 -5.48 14.86
N ARG A 24 9.04 -5.74 14.28
CA ARG A 24 9.57 -4.95 13.16
C ARG A 24 8.64 -5.01 11.94
N VAL A 25 8.17 -6.20 11.59
CA VAL A 25 7.24 -6.41 10.47
C VAL A 25 5.94 -5.67 10.75
N LEU A 26 5.35 -5.77 11.94
CA LEU A 26 4.14 -5.04 12.31
C LEU A 26 4.32 -3.51 12.19
N ASN A 27 5.43 -2.99 12.71
CA ASN A 27 5.73 -1.56 12.62
C ASN A 27 5.90 -1.09 11.19
N TRP A 28 6.61 -1.87 10.37
CA TRP A 28 6.85 -1.54 8.97
C TRP A 28 5.57 -1.67 8.12
N MET A 29 4.79 -2.72 8.33
CA MET A 29 3.57 -3.02 7.59
C MET A 29 2.37 -2.16 7.97
N TRP A 30 2.30 -1.64 9.21
CA TRP A 30 1.11 -0.94 9.70
C TRP A 30 1.40 0.47 10.23
N LEU A 31 2.33 0.61 11.18
CA LEU A 31 2.55 1.91 11.83
C LEU A 31 3.21 2.92 10.90
N ARG A 32 4.26 2.52 10.19
CA ARG A 32 4.98 3.39 9.24
C ARG A 32 4.07 3.93 8.13
N PRO A 33 3.28 3.10 7.41
CA PRO A 33 2.40 3.60 6.36
C PRO A 33 1.30 4.51 6.91
N LYS A 34 0.70 4.20 8.09
CA LYS A 34 -0.29 5.10 8.70
C LYS A 34 0.28 6.45 9.13
N ARG A 35 1.54 6.49 9.60
CA ARG A 35 2.21 7.76 9.92
C ARG A 35 2.44 8.60 8.65
N LEU A 36 2.89 7.96 7.57
CA LEU A 36 3.08 8.62 6.28
C LEU A 36 1.74 9.14 5.72
N GLU A 37 0.69 8.33 5.78
CA GLU A 37 -0.67 8.71 5.36
C GLU A 37 -1.15 9.97 6.09
N ARG A 38 -0.95 10.05 7.41
CA ARG A 38 -1.30 11.25 8.20
C ARG A 38 -0.51 12.47 7.77
N CYS A 39 0.80 12.32 7.54
CA CYS A 39 1.66 13.42 7.09
C CYS A 39 1.22 13.96 5.71
N LEU A 40 0.94 13.07 4.75
CA LEU A 40 0.44 13.44 3.42
C LEU A 40 -0.93 14.14 3.51
N LYS A 41 -1.85 13.62 4.33
CA LYS A 41 -3.15 14.26 4.56
C LYS A 41 -3.02 15.67 5.14
N GLN A 42 -2.07 15.89 6.06
CA GLN A 42 -1.78 17.22 6.60
C GLN A 42 -1.21 18.19 5.56
N GLN A 43 -0.53 17.68 4.53
CA GLN A 43 -0.03 18.47 3.39
C GLN A 43 -1.09 18.74 2.32
N GLY A 44 -2.36 18.37 2.55
CA GLY A 44 -3.43 18.48 1.55
C GLY A 44 -3.43 17.35 0.51
N LEU A 45 -2.50 16.40 0.60
CA LEU A 45 -2.43 15.22 -0.25
C LEU A 45 -3.35 14.11 0.30
N ALA A 46 -4.64 14.42 0.37
CA ALA A 46 -5.66 13.48 0.84
C ALA A 46 -5.94 12.43 -0.25
N GLY A 47 -5.17 11.35 -0.28
CA GLY A 47 -5.40 10.19 -1.15
C GLY A 47 -6.26 9.09 -0.51
N ASN A 48 -6.21 7.89 -1.11
CA ASN A 48 -6.79 6.69 -0.50
C ASN A 48 -6.11 6.34 0.83
N SER A 49 -6.87 5.76 1.77
CA SER A 49 -6.33 5.25 3.03
C SER A 49 -5.51 3.99 2.80
N TYR A 50 -4.48 3.76 3.62
CA TYR A 50 -3.61 2.60 3.47
C TYR A 50 -4.36 1.26 3.66
N ARG A 51 -4.15 0.31 2.73
CA ARG A 51 -4.65 -1.07 2.78
C ARG A 51 -3.46 -2.04 2.76
N LEU A 52 -3.46 -3.00 3.69
CA LEU A 52 -2.37 -3.96 3.87
C LEU A 52 -2.01 -4.72 2.59
N LEU A 53 -0.71 -4.76 2.28
CA LEU A 53 -0.04 -5.56 1.23
C LEU A 53 -0.45 -5.24 -0.22
N TYR A 54 -1.75 -5.14 -0.50
CA TYR A 54 -2.28 -5.03 -1.85
C TYR A 54 -2.65 -3.60 -2.24
N GLY A 55 -2.79 -2.69 -1.26
CA GLY A 55 -3.10 -1.28 -1.53
C GLY A 55 -4.29 -1.12 -2.48
N ASP A 56 -4.02 -0.46 -3.61
CA ASP A 56 -4.98 -0.17 -4.68
C ASP A 56 -4.70 -0.97 -5.97
N PHE A 57 -3.84 -1.99 -5.92
CA PHE A 57 -3.49 -2.78 -7.12
C PHE A 57 -4.71 -3.48 -7.73
N LYS A 58 -5.71 -3.84 -6.91
CA LYS A 58 -6.95 -4.50 -7.38
C LYS A 58 -7.78 -3.54 -8.22
N GLU A 59 -7.99 -2.36 -7.67
CA GLU A 59 -8.76 -1.30 -8.30
C GLU A 59 -8.05 -0.83 -9.57
N MET A 60 -6.72 -0.69 -9.54
CA MET A 60 -5.92 -0.36 -10.71
C MET A 60 -6.07 -1.39 -11.83
N SER A 61 -5.89 -2.69 -11.53
CA SER A 61 -6.04 -3.76 -12.53
C SER A 61 -7.45 -3.88 -13.09
N MET A 62 -8.47 -3.69 -12.24
CA MET A 62 -9.87 -3.68 -12.66
C MET A 62 -10.16 -2.51 -13.62
N MET A 63 -9.71 -1.31 -13.30
CA MET A 63 -9.88 -0.13 -14.16
C MET A 63 -9.15 -0.28 -15.50
N ILE A 64 -7.96 -0.87 -15.53
CA ILE A 64 -7.24 -1.16 -16.78
C ILE A 64 -8.02 -2.18 -17.62
N LYS A 65 -8.55 -3.24 -17.01
CA LYS A 65 -9.36 -4.24 -17.71
C LYS A 65 -10.64 -3.64 -18.28
N GLU A 66 -11.30 -2.74 -17.54
CA GLU A 66 -12.49 -2.04 -18.01
C GLU A 66 -12.19 -1.07 -19.15
N ALA A 67 -11.09 -0.31 -19.05
CA ALA A 67 -10.70 0.64 -20.09
C ALA A 67 -10.26 -0.07 -21.38
N THR A 68 -9.69 -1.27 -21.28
CA THR A 68 -9.25 -2.06 -22.44
C THR A 68 -10.37 -2.87 -23.10
N SER A 69 -11.46 -3.18 -22.39
CA SER A 69 -12.58 -3.95 -22.94
C SER A 69 -13.48 -3.14 -23.88
N ARG A 70 -13.52 -1.81 -23.72
CA ARG A 70 -14.30 -0.92 -24.59
C ARG A 70 -13.49 -0.53 -25.82
N PRO A 71 -14.06 -0.48 -27.04
CA PRO A 71 -13.37 0.11 -28.19
C PRO A 71 -13.21 1.62 -28.00
N ILE A 72 -12.15 2.23 -28.57
CA ILE A 72 -11.98 3.69 -28.61
C ILE A 72 -12.00 4.19 -30.06
N SER A 73 -12.57 5.36 -30.26
CA SER A 73 -12.47 6.13 -31.50
C SER A 73 -11.19 6.99 -31.51
N PHE A 74 -10.78 7.45 -32.69
CA PHE A 74 -9.61 8.33 -32.83
C PHE A 74 -9.80 9.71 -32.15
N SER A 75 -11.04 10.10 -31.87
CA SER A 75 -11.39 11.34 -31.16
C SER A 75 -11.47 11.18 -29.64
N ASP A 76 -11.43 9.96 -29.12
CA ASP A 76 -11.54 9.71 -27.68
C ASP A 76 -10.23 10.01 -26.94
N ASP A 77 -10.37 10.44 -25.69
CA ASP A 77 -9.23 10.74 -24.81
C ASP A 77 -8.42 9.47 -24.51
N ILE A 78 -7.24 9.38 -25.12
CA ILE A 78 -6.32 8.25 -25.00
C ILE A 78 -5.81 8.10 -23.55
N LEU A 79 -5.69 9.19 -22.78
CA LEU A 79 -5.16 9.16 -21.42
C LEU A 79 -6.05 8.34 -20.48
N GLN A 80 -7.36 8.40 -20.66
CA GLN A 80 -8.32 7.60 -19.89
C GLN A 80 -8.15 6.11 -20.13
N ARG A 81 -7.61 5.71 -21.30
CA ARG A 81 -7.36 4.30 -21.61
C ARG A 81 -5.99 3.81 -21.15
N VAL A 82 -4.95 4.63 -21.33
CA VAL A 82 -3.58 4.25 -20.97
C VAL A 82 -3.38 4.26 -19.46
N ALA A 83 -3.97 5.23 -18.76
CA ALA A 83 -3.78 5.43 -17.33
C ALA A 83 -5.10 5.72 -16.60
N PRO A 84 -6.12 4.84 -16.70
CA PRO A 84 -7.46 5.08 -16.14
C PRO A 84 -7.42 5.36 -14.63
N PHE A 85 -6.58 4.63 -13.90
CA PHE A 85 -6.42 4.78 -12.46
C PHE A 85 -5.88 6.17 -12.06
N HIS A 86 -4.88 6.67 -12.79
CA HIS A 86 -4.29 7.99 -12.51
C HIS A 86 -5.25 9.11 -12.89
N TYR A 87 -5.88 9.01 -14.07
CA TYR A 87 -6.91 9.95 -14.50
C TYR A 87 -8.04 10.04 -13.46
N HIS A 88 -8.53 8.89 -12.98
CA HIS A 88 -9.56 8.84 -11.94
C HIS A 88 -9.06 9.46 -10.62
N SER A 89 -7.85 9.13 -10.20
CA SER A 89 -7.24 9.64 -8.96
C SER A 89 -7.07 11.16 -8.99
N ILE A 90 -6.59 11.73 -10.11
CA ILE A 90 -6.44 13.18 -10.29
C ILE A 90 -7.81 13.85 -10.32
N LYS A 91 -8.79 13.28 -11.04
CA LYS A 91 -10.16 13.84 -11.06
C LYS A 91 -10.81 13.85 -9.67
N LYS A 92 -10.52 12.83 -8.85
CA LYS A 92 -11.09 12.65 -7.51
C LYS A 92 -10.40 13.51 -6.45
N TYR A 93 -9.07 13.59 -6.47
CA TYR A 93 -8.26 14.20 -5.41
C TYR A 93 -7.54 15.48 -5.84
N GLY A 94 -7.34 15.69 -7.14
CA GLY A 94 -6.63 16.85 -7.70
C GLY A 94 -7.41 18.16 -7.66
N LYS A 95 -8.71 18.15 -7.34
CA LYS A 95 -9.50 19.40 -7.15
C LYS A 95 -9.03 20.25 -5.97
N HIS A 96 -8.22 19.69 -5.08
CA HIS A 96 -7.65 20.40 -3.93
C HIS A 96 -6.17 20.80 -4.16
N MET A 97 -5.63 20.53 -5.35
CA MET A 97 -4.30 20.95 -5.75
C MET A 97 -4.43 22.26 -6.53
N ASP A 98 -4.63 23.37 -5.82
CA ASP A 98 -4.52 24.70 -6.40
C ASP A 98 -3.03 24.96 -6.72
N PHE A 99 -2.66 24.79 -7.98
CA PHE A 99 -1.40 25.28 -8.56
C PHE A 99 -1.72 26.34 -9.61
#